data_AF-A0A5B7BDX6-F1
#
_entry.id   AF-A0A5B7BDX6-F1
#
_cell.length_a   1.000
_cell.length_b   1.000
_cell.length_c   1.000
_cell.angle_alpha   90.00
_cell.angle_beta   90.00
_cell.angle_gamma   90.00
#
_symmetry.space_group_name_H-M   'P 1'
#
loop_
_entity.id
_entity.type
_entity.pdbx_description
1 polymer ?
#
loop_
_entity_poly.entity_id
_entity_poly.type
_entity_poly.pdbx_seq_one_letter_code
_entity_poly.pdbx_strand_id
1 'polypeptide(L)'
;MQLSTMLFGNNSTHKTHYEILGVKEYASYEEIRTSYRSAILNSHPDKLQRTSEISDPEQEPGDRFLEVQRAWEILSNSMSRPIYDNELRAKQQDAVAAEDVSLEDLTVEDAGEILELFYQCRCGDYFSVDSLELGKMGCTLLRDGSKISLQTSSDALPASVVLPCGSCSLKVRILINADVRLPTDDHL
;
A
#
# COMPACT_ATOMS: atom_id res chain seq x y z
N MET A 1 13.44 31.57 -2.14
CA MET A 1 12.17 30.95 -2.58
C MET A 1 12.37 29.45 -2.53
N GLN A 2 12.08 28.83 -1.40
CA GLN A 2 12.25 27.39 -1.21
C GLN A 2 10.98 26.68 -1.70
N LEU A 3 11.14 25.90 -2.76
CA LEU A 3 10.19 24.92 -3.22
C LEU A 3 10.19 23.78 -2.20
N SER A 4 9.16 23.73 -1.35
CA SER A 4 8.91 22.58 -0.49
C SER A 4 8.28 21.48 -1.34
N THR A 5 9.11 20.50 -1.69
CA THR A 5 8.74 19.23 -2.30
C THR A 5 7.62 18.57 -1.49
N MET A 6 6.45 18.45 -2.11
CA MET A 6 5.37 17.59 -1.61
C MET A 6 5.79 16.15 -1.85
N LEU A 7 6.26 15.47 -0.80
CA LEU A 7 6.44 14.03 -0.80
C LEU A 7 5.09 13.38 -0.49
N PHE A 8 4.33 13.06 -1.53
CA PHE A 8 3.23 12.09 -1.42
C PHE A 8 3.84 10.70 -1.54
N GLY A 9 4.24 10.13 -0.40
CA GLY A 9 4.61 8.73 -0.30
C GLY A 9 3.36 7.87 -0.11
N ASN A 10 2.56 7.72 -1.17
CA ASN A 10 1.47 6.75 -1.16
C ASN A 10 2.06 5.38 -1.49
N ASN A 11 2.04 4.45 -0.53
CA ASN A 11 2.05 2.99 -0.79
C ASN A 11 1.78 2.21 0.52
N SER A 12 0.61 2.47 1.11
CA SER A 12 -0.05 1.49 1.97
C SER A 12 -1.54 1.65 1.70
N THR A 13 -2.20 0.59 1.24
CA THR A 13 -3.65 0.54 0.98
C THR A 13 -4.50 0.71 2.25
N HIS A 14 -3.86 1.04 3.39
CA HIS A 14 -4.49 1.32 4.67
C HIS A 14 -4.11 2.73 5.14
N LYS A 15 -5.12 3.57 5.35
CA LYS A 15 -4.95 4.95 5.87
C LYS A 15 -4.20 4.91 7.21
N THR A 16 -3.25 5.82 7.39
CA THR A 16 -2.55 6.02 8.67
C THR A 16 -3.48 6.68 9.70
N HIS A 17 -3.17 6.60 10.98
CA HIS A 17 -3.94 7.28 12.03
C HIS A 17 -3.94 8.81 11.88
N TYR A 18 -2.85 9.36 11.32
CA TYR A 18 -2.77 10.78 10.99
C TYR A 18 -3.75 11.15 9.88
N GLU A 19 -3.84 10.35 8.81
CA GLU A 19 -4.81 10.53 7.71
C GLU A 19 -6.26 10.34 8.17
N ILE A 20 -6.52 9.36 9.03
CA ILE A 20 -7.84 9.12 9.62
C ILE A 20 -8.32 10.36 10.39
N LEU A 21 -7.43 11.00 11.14
CA LEU A 21 -7.71 12.24 11.85
C LEU A 21 -7.55 13.50 10.97
N GLY A 22 -7.13 13.37 9.71
CA GLY A 22 -6.92 14.51 8.80
C GLY A 22 -5.82 15.49 9.25
N VAL A 23 -4.81 15.00 9.98
CA VAL A 23 -3.70 15.79 10.50
C VAL A 23 -2.37 15.31 9.92
N LYS A 24 -1.33 16.13 10.03
CA LYS A 24 0.02 15.78 9.57
C LYS A 24 0.76 14.98 10.65
N GLU A 25 1.77 14.20 10.26
CA GLU A 25 2.60 13.41 11.19
C GLU A 25 3.30 14.27 12.26
N TYR A 26 3.66 15.52 11.91
CA TYR A 26 4.27 16.49 12.81
C TYR A 26 3.25 17.36 13.57
N ALA A 27 1.96 17.04 13.53
CA ALA A 27 0.94 17.81 14.23
C ALA A 27 1.17 17.78 15.76
N SER A 28 0.97 18.93 16.37
CA SER A 28 0.99 19.07 17.83
C SER A 28 -0.20 18.34 18.47
N TYR A 29 -0.10 18.04 19.77
CA TYR A 29 -1.19 17.42 20.51
C TYR A 29 -2.49 18.24 20.44
N GLU A 30 -2.40 19.57 20.46
CA GLU A 30 -3.56 20.46 20.38
C GLU A 30 -4.27 20.39 19.02
N GLU A 31 -3.50 20.29 17.93
CA GLU A 31 -4.03 20.09 16.58
C GLU A 31 -4.72 18.74 16.45
N ILE A 32 -4.08 17.66 16.93
CA ILE A 32 -4.65 16.31 16.95
C ILE A 32 -5.97 16.30 17.73
N ARG A 33 -6.01 16.95 18.91
CA ARG A 33 -7.21 17.07 19.75
C ARG A 33 -8.34 17.84 19.09
N THR A 34 -8.02 18.94 18.41
CA THR A 34 -9.00 19.77 17.71
C THR A 34 -9.58 19.03 16.52
N SER A 35 -8.72 18.32 15.78
CA SER A 35 -9.16 17.51 14.64
C SER A 35 -10.00 16.31 15.08
N TYR A 36 -9.61 15.60 16.13
CA TYR A 36 -10.39 14.50 16.70
C TYR A 36 -11.81 14.93 17.08
N ARG A 37 -11.95 16.06 17.79
CA ARG A 37 -13.27 16.62 18.15
C ARG A 37 -14.13 16.87 16.91
N SER A 38 -13.53 17.45 15.87
CA SER A 38 -14.22 17.72 14.61
C SER A 38 -14.59 16.44 13.87
N ALA A 39 -13.68 15.45 13.84
CA ALA A 39 -13.89 14.16 13.19
C ALA A 39 -15.02 13.36 13.85
N ILE A 40 -15.07 13.31 15.19
CA ILE A 40 -16.14 12.63 15.94
C ILE A 40 -17.50 13.29 15.72
N LEU A 41 -17.57 14.62 15.66
CA LEU A 41 -18.82 15.34 15.39
C LEU A 41 -19.33 15.09 13.97
N ASN A 42 -18.44 14.81 13.03
CA ASN A 42 -18.77 14.53 11.63
C ASN A 42 -19.03 13.03 11.38
N SER A 43 -18.50 12.14 12.20
CA SER A 43 -18.69 10.68 12.08
C SER A 43 -19.86 10.13 12.91
N HIS A 44 -20.61 10.98 13.61
CA HIS A 44 -21.74 10.52 14.41
C HIS A 44 -22.88 9.98 13.50
N PRO A 45 -23.41 8.76 13.77
CA PRO A 45 -24.39 8.10 12.90
C PRO A 45 -25.69 8.90 12.69
N ASP A 46 -26.04 9.77 13.65
CA ASP A 46 -27.20 10.68 13.58
C ASP A 46 -27.11 11.71 12.43
N LYS A 47 -25.89 12.09 12.01
CA LYS A 47 -25.68 12.97 10.84
C LYS A 47 -25.54 12.19 9.53
N LEU A 48 -25.06 10.95 9.58
CA LEU A 48 -24.79 10.12 8.40
C LEU A 48 -26.06 9.56 7.76
N GLN A 49 -27.18 9.50 8.49
CA GLN A 49 -28.50 9.19 7.93
C GLN A 49 -28.99 10.21 6.88
N ARG A 50 -28.34 11.39 6.75
CA ARG A 50 -28.73 12.43 5.78
C ARG A 50 -27.86 12.47 4.52
N THR A 51 -26.74 11.73 4.47
CA THR A 51 -25.71 11.89 3.43
C THR A 51 -25.39 10.59 2.68
N SER A 52 -26.28 9.61 2.73
CA SER A 52 -26.12 8.26 2.16
C SER A 52 -25.98 8.18 0.64
N GLU A 53 -25.79 9.30 -0.08
CA GLU A 53 -25.80 9.32 -1.55
C GLU A 53 -24.44 9.60 -2.21
N ILE A 54 -23.34 9.86 -1.46
CA ILE A 54 -22.09 10.35 -2.10
C ILE A 54 -20.77 9.70 -1.61
N SER A 55 -20.78 8.78 -0.63
CA SER A 55 -19.51 8.18 -0.14
C SER A 55 -19.38 6.72 -0.54
N ASP A 56 -18.16 6.32 -0.94
CA ASP A 56 -17.73 4.98 -1.36
C ASP A 56 -18.55 3.81 -0.77
N PRO A 57 -19.02 2.87 -1.60
CA PRO A 57 -19.86 1.73 -1.18
C PRO A 57 -19.14 0.69 -0.29
N GLU A 58 -17.88 0.91 0.08
CA GLU A 58 -17.07 -0.02 0.89
C GLU A 58 -16.91 0.36 2.37
N GLN A 59 -17.32 1.56 2.82
CA GLN A 59 -17.15 1.95 4.22
C GLN A 59 -18.49 2.17 4.91
N GLU A 60 -18.92 1.16 5.68
CA GLU A 60 -20.08 1.27 6.55
C GLU A 60 -19.90 2.44 7.54
N PRO A 61 -20.92 3.29 7.75
CA PRO A 61 -20.80 4.51 8.56
C PRO A 61 -20.39 4.25 10.03
N GLY A 62 -20.61 3.04 10.53
CA GLY A 62 -20.13 2.61 11.86
C GLY A 62 -18.61 2.44 11.94
N ASP A 63 -17.95 2.07 10.85
CA ASP A 63 -16.51 1.80 10.82
C ASP A 63 -15.69 3.07 11.00
N ARG A 64 -16.15 4.18 10.39
CA ARG A 64 -15.43 5.46 10.41
C ARG A 64 -15.33 6.06 11.82
N PHE A 65 -16.37 5.92 12.65
CA PHE A 65 -16.31 6.37 14.05
C PHE A 65 -15.26 5.58 14.83
N LEU A 66 -15.25 4.25 14.66
CA LEU A 66 -14.33 3.38 15.35
C LEU A 66 -12.88 3.58 14.87
N GLU A 67 -12.65 3.86 13.60
CA GLU A 67 -11.35 4.25 13.05
C GLU A 67 -10.83 5.55 13.69
N VAL A 68 -11.68 6.58 13.78
CA VAL A 68 -11.33 7.87 14.42
C VAL A 68 -10.99 7.68 15.90
N GLN A 69 -11.76 6.85 16.61
CA GLN A 69 -11.48 6.55 18.01
C GLN A 69 -10.13 5.83 18.18
N ARG A 70 -9.88 4.77 17.40
CA ARG A 70 -8.60 4.04 17.43
C ARG A 70 -7.41 4.96 17.13
N ALA A 71 -7.54 5.83 16.13
CA ALA A 71 -6.50 6.79 15.79
C ALA A 71 -6.21 7.76 16.95
N TRP A 72 -7.24 8.23 17.64
CA TRP A 72 -7.08 9.09 18.82
C TRP A 72 -6.42 8.39 20.00
N GLU A 73 -6.79 7.15 20.30
CA GLU A 73 -6.19 6.38 21.41
C GLU A 73 -4.66 6.26 21.29
N ILE A 74 -4.17 6.13 20.06
CA ILE A 74 -2.73 6.03 19.77
C ILE A 74 -2.08 7.42 19.73
N LEU A 75 -2.65 8.36 18.97
CA LEU A 75 -2.02 9.66 18.71
C LEU A 75 -2.12 10.66 19.87
N SER A 76 -3.11 10.50 20.75
CA SER A 76 -3.25 11.36 21.94
C SER A 76 -2.29 10.98 23.06
N ASN A 77 -1.79 9.74 23.09
CA ASN A 77 -0.93 9.27 24.15
C ASN A 77 0.55 9.50 23.81
N SER A 78 1.24 10.28 24.65
CA SER A 78 2.68 10.57 24.52
C SER A 78 3.58 9.33 24.52
N MET A 79 3.12 8.19 25.05
CA MET A 79 3.85 6.92 25.05
C MET A 79 3.54 6.07 23.80
N SER A 80 2.29 6.04 23.34
CA SER A 80 1.87 5.22 22.21
C SER A 80 2.23 5.85 20.86
N ARG A 81 2.18 7.18 20.76
CA ARG A 81 2.56 7.93 19.55
C ARG A 81 3.98 7.61 19.04
N PRO A 82 5.05 7.69 19.85
CA PRO A 82 6.40 7.40 19.34
C PRO A 82 6.59 5.93 18.94
N ILE A 83 5.86 5.00 19.57
CA ILE A 83 5.87 3.58 19.18
C ILE A 83 5.26 3.45 17.79
N TYR A 84 4.08 4.04 17.58
CA TYR A 84 3.41 4.08 16.28
C TYR A 84 4.26 4.76 15.20
N ASP A 85 4.88 5.90 15.51
CA ASP A 85 5.77 6.61 14.57
C ASP A 85 7.00 5.77 14.19
N ASN A 86 7.49 4.94 15.10
CA ASN A 86 8.59 4.01 14.83
C ASN A 86 8.11 2.85 13.93
N GLU A 87 6.95 2.27 14.20
CA GLU A 87 6.35 1.24 13.35
C GLU A 87 6.07 1.76 11.93
N LEU A 88 5.53 2.97 11.82
CA LEU A 88 5.27 3.61 10.53
C LEU A 88 6.58 3.83 9.75
N ARG A 89 7.62 4.29 10.44
CA ARG A 89 8.95 4.45 9.85
C ARG A 89 9.57 3.13 9.44
N ALA A 90 9.45 2.08 10.26
CA ALA A 90 9.93 0.74 9.92
C ALA A 90 9.24 0.21 8.66
N LYS A 91 7.92 0.38 8.54
CA LYS A 91 7.16 0.03 7.32
C LYS A 91 7.65 0.80 6.09
N GLN A 92 7.98 2.09 6.23
CA GLN A 92 8.54 2.89 5.13
C GLN A 92 9.99 2.49 4.79
N GLN A 93 10.81 2.22 5.80
CA GLN A 93 12.21 1.81 5.66
C GLN A 93 12.32 0.44 4.96
N ASP A 94 11.39 -0.47 5.25
CA ASP A 94 11.28 -1.77 4.60
C ASP A 94 11.02 -1.67 3.09
N ALA A 95 10.32 -0.63 2.64
CA ALA A 95 10.18 -0.37 1.21
C ALA A 95 11.49 0.15 0.60
N VAL A 96 12.25 0.96 1.35
CA VAL A 96 13.51 1.59 0.88
C VAL A 96 14.69 0.62 0.87
N ALA A 97 14.71 -0.38 1.74
CA ALA A 97 15.78 -1.39 1.82
C ALA A 97 15.64 -2.54 0.80
N ALA A 98 14.58 -2.54 0.01
CA ALA A 98 14.34 -3.58 -0.98
C ALA A 98 15.30 -3.43 -2.18
N GLU A 99 15.95 -4.52 -2.58
CA GLU A 99 16.81 -4.56 -3.77
C GLU A 99 15.92 -4.49 -5.03
N ASP A 100 16.28 -3.63 -5.98
CA ASP A 100 15.51 -3.46 -7.22
C ASP A 100 15.74 -4.66 -8.14
N VAL A 101 14.65 -5.32 -8.53
CA VAL A 101 14.64 -6.46 -9.45
C VAL A 101 13.80 -6.07 -10.68
N SER A 102 14.34 -6.32 -11.86
CA SER A 102 13.64 -6.07 -13.11
C SER A 102 12.55 -7.11 -13.34
N LEU A 103 11.48 -6.72 -14.03
CA LEU A 103 10.43 -7.66 -14.41
C LEU A 103 10.97 -8.87 -15.20
N GLU A 104 12.04 -8.68 -15.99
CA GLU A 104 12.67 -9.72 -16.82
C GLU A 104 13.38 -10.83 -16.04
N ASP A 105 13.73 -10.58 -14.78
CA ASP A 105 14.39 -11.55 -13.93
C ASP A 105 13.39 -12.46 -13.19
N LEU A 106 12.08 -12.17 -13.27
CA LEU A 106 11.03 -12.97 -12.64
C LEU A 106 10.63 -14.12 -13.56
N THR A 107 10.48 -15.30 -12.96
CA THR A 107 9.83 -16.43 -13.61
C THR A 107 8.32 -16.32 -13.40
N VAL A 108 7.54 -16.68 -14.42
CA VAL A 108 6.08 -16.70 -14.32
C VAL A 108 5.55 -18.10 -14.51
N GLU A 109 4.76 -18.57 -13.55
CA GLU A 109 4.01 -19.82 -13.66
C GLU A 109 2.54 -19.52 -13.95
N ASP A 110 1.99 -20.23 -14.93
CA ASP A 110 0.59 -20.18 -15.31
C ASP A 110 -0.14 -21.36 -14.66
N ALA A 111 -0.75 -21.14 -13.49
CA ALA A 111 -1.54 -22.15 -12.79
C ALA A 111 -3.00 -22.20 -13.29
N GLY A 112 -3.25 -21.75 -14.52
CA GLY A 112 -4.56 -21.73 -15.18
C GLY A 112 -5.47 -20.56 -14.76
N GLU A 113 -5.86 -20.50 -13.48
CA GLU A 113 -6.77 -19.46 -12.98
C GLU A 113 -6.06 -18.21 -12.45
N ILE A 114 -4.82 -18.37 -12.00
CA ILE A 114 -3.97 -17.29 -11.49
C ILE A 114 -2.57 -17.39 -12.08
N LEU A 115 -2.00 -16.23 -12.41
CA LEU A 115 -0.58 -16.11 -12.76
C LEU A 115 0.21 -15.86 -11.48
N GLU A 116 1.28 -16.62 -11.28
CA GLU A 116 2.19 -16.45 -10.15
C GLU A 116 3.57 -16.03 -10.66
N LEU A 117 4.07 -14.89 -10.18
CA LEU A 117 5.44 -14.44 -10.41
C LEU A 117 6.31 -14.92 -9.26
N PHE A 118 7.50 -15.43 -9.55
CA PHE A 118 8.47 -15.75 -8.52
C PHE A 118 9.92 -15.41 -8.90
N TYR A 119 10.71 -15.06 -7.88
CA TYR A 119 12.14 -14.77 -7.99
C TYR A 119 12.92 -15.53 -6.91
N GLN A 120 14.07 -16.09 -7.26
CA GLN A 120 14.87 -16.86 -6.32
C GLN A 120 15.63 -15.95 -5.34
N CYS A 121 15.42 -16.17 -4.05
CA CYS A 121 16.16 -15.48 -3.00
C CYS A 121 17.52 -16.14 -2.75
N ARG A 122 18.51 -15.33 -2.32
CA ARG A 122 19.85 -15.79 -1.94
C ARG A 122 19.85 -16.76 -0.73
N CYS A 123 18.76 -16.83 0.02
CA CYS A 123 18.60 -17.79 1.12
C CYS A 123 18.12 -19.19 0.65
N GLY A 124 17.79 -19.36 -0.64
CA GLY A 124 17.30 -20.61 -1.21
C GLY A 124 15.77 -20.77 -1.23
N ASP A 125 15.03 -19.77 -0.75
CA ASP A 125 13.57 -19.68 -0.90
C ASP A 125 13.21 -18.70 -2.03
N TYR A 126 11.92 -18.41 -2.22
CA TYR A 126 11.41 -17.56 -3.28
C TYR A 126 10.71 -16.31 -2.73
N PHE A 127 10.73 -15.26 -3.54
CA PHE A 127 9.76 -14.18 -3.50
C PHE A 127 8.65 -14.57 -4.46
N SER A 128 7.38 -14.59 -4.03
CA SER A 128 6.27 -14.86 -4.94
C SER A 128 5.11 -13.89 -4.77
N VAL A 129 4.36 -13.68 -5.85
CA VAL A 129 3.12 -12.90 -5.84
C VAL A 129 2.19 -13.37 -6.95
N ASP A 130 0.92 -13.50 -6.62
CA ASP A 130 -0.11 -13.86 -7.59
C ASP A 130 -0.84 -12.65 -8.18
N SER A 131 -1.51 -12.89 -9.29
CA SER A 131 -2.31 -11.87 -10.01
C SER A 131 -3.44 -11.24 -9.20
N LEU A 132 -3.99 -11.92 -8.18
CA LEU A 132 -5.06 -11.37 -7.35
C LEU A 132 -4.48 -10.37 -6.32
N GLU A 133 -3.37 -10.71 -5.69
CA GLU A 133 -2.64 -9.80 -4.79
C GLU A 133 -2.14 -8.56 -5.52
N LEU A 134 -1.62 -8.72 -6.75
CA LEU A 134 -1.27 -7.58 -7.60
C LEU A 134 -2.48 -6.70 -7.92
N GLY A 135 -3.65 -7.30 -8.16
CA GLY A 135 -4.90 -6.57 -8.38
C GLY A 135 -5.25 -5.65 -7.21
N LYS A 136 -5.09 -6.13 -5.97
CA LYS A 136 -5.29 -5.32 -4.75
C LYS A 136 -4.31 -4.17 -4.63
N MET A 137 -3.12 -4.30 -5.23
CA MET A 137 -2.09 -3.26 -5.31
C MET A 137 -2.27 -2.31 -6.51
N GLY A 138 -3.34 -2.47 -7.31
CA GLY A 138 -3.60 -1.64 -8.49
C GLY A 138 -2.77 -2.03 -9.72
N CYS A 139 -2.22 -3.24 -9.73
CA CYS A 139 -1.45 -3.80 -10.83
C CYS A 139 -2.25 -4.94 -11.49
N THR A 140 -2.29 -4.96 -12.82
CA THR A 140 -2.98 -6.00 -13.59
C THR A 140 -1.97 -6.74 -14.44
N LEU A 141 -1.90 -8.06 -14.25
CA LEU A 141 -1.18 -8.95 -15.15
C LEU A 141 -2.05 -9.25 -16.37
N LEU A 142 -1.54 -8.91 -17.54
CA LEU A 142 -2.13 -9.25 -18.83
C LEU A 142 -1.26 -10.29 -19.52
N ARG A 143 -1.91 -11.36 -20.00
CA ARG A 143 -1.30 -12.39 -20.84
C ARG A 143 -1.69 -12.15 -22.30
N ASP A 144 -0.70 -11.84 -23.14
CA ASP A 144 -0.81 -11.74 -24.59
C ASP A 144 -0.05 -12.90 -25.23
N GLY A 145 -0.65 -14.09 -25.22
CA GLY A 145 -0.01 -15.33 -25.68
C GLY A 145 1.14 -15.79 -24.77
N SER A 146 2.34 -15.89 -25.35
CA SER A 146 3.62 -16.23 -24.68
C SER A 146 4.26 -15.04 -23.96
N LYS A 147 3.48 -14.01 -23.66
CA LYS A 147 4.01 -12.75 -23.13
C LYS A 147 3.14 -12.21 -22.03
N ILE A 148 3.81 -11.83 -20.95
CA ILE A 148 3.17 -11.32 -19.76
C ILE A 148 3.60 -9.86 -19.60
N SER A 149 2.61 -9.00 -19.46
CA SER A 149 2.77 -7.55 -19.30
C SER A 149 2.05 -7.12 -18.04
N LEU A 150 2.72 -6.32 -17.21
CA LEU A 150 2.18 -5.80 -15.98
C LEU A 150 1.80 -4.33 -16.19
N GLN A 151 0.51 -4.03 -16.11
CA GLN A 151 -0.02 -2.68 -16.29
C GLN A 151 -0.53 -2.14 -14.97
N THR A 152 -0.34 -0.84 -14.73
CA THR A 152 -0.92 -0.16 -13.57
C THR A 152 -2.15 0.65 -13.99
N SER A 153 -3.19 0.62 -13.16
CA SER A 153 -4.44 1.35 -13.42
C SER A 153 -4.31 2.87 -13.28
N SER A 154 -3.19 3.35 -12.71
CA SER A 154 -2.85 4.76 -12.58
C SER A 154 -1.65 5.11 -13.48
N ASP A 155 -1.77 6.19 -14.26
CA ASP A 155 -0.79 6.78 -15.20
C ASP A 155 0.46 7.38 -14.50
N ALA A 156 0.69 7.01 -13.23
CA ALA A 156 1.78 7.49 -12.40
C ALA A 156 2.96 6.51 -12.46
N LEU A 157 3.91 6.80 -13.37
CA LEU A 157 5.21 6.13 -13.41
C LEU A 157 6.08 6.45 -12.18
N PRO A 158 6.97 5.54 -11.74
CA PRO A 158 6.92 4.08 -11.89
C PRO A 158 6.18 3.45 -10.70
N ALA A 159 5.22 2.57 -10.96
CA ALA A 159 4.69 1.72 -9.91
C ALA A 159 5.74 0.69 -9.53
N SER A 160 5.89 0.44 -8.23
CA SER A 160 6.82 -0.57 -7.74
C SER A 160 6.13 -1.43 -6.72
N VAL A 161 6.31 -2.75 -6.82
CA VAL A 161 5.73 -3.71 -5.87
C VAL A 161 6.87 -4.28 -5.03
N VAL A 162 6.71 -4.31 -3.71
CA VAL A 162 7.71 -4.86 -2.80
C VAL A 162 7.27 -6.26 -2.38
N LEU A 163 8.09 -7.27 -2.70
CA LEU A 163 7.85 -8.66 -2.33
C LEU A 163 8.71 -9.08 -1.14
N PRO A 164 8.13 -9.65 -0.07
CA PRO A 164 8.87 -10.28 1.01
C PRO A 164 9.32 -11.69 0.62
N CYS A 165 10.46 -12.14 1.15
CA CYS A 165 10.87 -13.53 1.02
C CYS A 165 10.07 -14.43 1.98
N GLY A 166 9.72 -15.65 1.55
CA GLY A 166 9.02 -16.63 2.39
C GLY A 166 9.79 -17.10 3.62
N SER A 167 11.12 -17.13 3.56
CA SER A 167 11.98 -17.74 4.60
C SER A 167 12.97 -16.78 5.26
N CYS A 168 13.05 -15.52 4.84
CA CYS A 168 13.98 -14.57 5.44
C CYS A 168 13.42 -13.14 5.48
N SER A 169 14.16 -12.22 6.09
CA SER A 169 13.77 -10.81 6.21
C SER A 169 14.09 -9.98 4.96
N LEU A 170 14.56 -10.60 3.87
CA LEU A 170 14.84 -9.88 2.62
C LEU A 170 13.54 -9.48 1.93
N LYS A 171 13.63 -8.34 1.24
CA LYS A 171 12.56 -7.78 0.41
C LYS A 171 13.17 -7.36 -0.92
N VAL A 172 12.43 -7.51 -2.00
CA VAL A 172 12.82 -7.03 -3.33
C VAL A 172 11.75 -6.11 -3.87
N ARG A 173 12.16 -5.08 -4.61
CA ARG A 173 11.27 -4.13 -5.27
C ARG A 173 11.25 -4.44 -6.75
N ILE A 174 10.09 -4.84 -7.25
CA ILE A 174 9.88 -5.04 -8.68
C ILE A 174 9.50 -3.69 -9.29
N LEU A 175 10.30 -3.22 -10.24
CA LEU A 175 10.03 -1.99 -10.99
C LEU A 175 9.08 -2.29 -12.15
N ILE A 176 7.88 -1.73 -12.11
CA ILE A 176 6.86 -1.89 -13.14
C ILE A 176 7.02 -0.74 -14.14
N ASN A 177 7.90 -0.96 -15.11
CA ASN A 177 7.99 -0.08 -16.26
C ASN A 177 6.88 -0.46 -17.26
N ALA A 178 6.09 0.52 -17.67
CA ALA A 178 4.92 0.35 -18.55
C ALA A 178 5.21 -0.28 -19.93
N ASP A 179 6.49 -0.51 -20.26
CA ASP A 179 6.94 -1.04 -21.56
C ASP A 179 7.70 -2.38 -21.48
N VAL A 180 7.74 -3.05 -20.32
CA VAL A 180 8.53 -4.31 -20.20
C VAL A 180 7.75 -5.52 -20.73
N ARG A 181 8.45 -6.33 -21.52
CA ARG A 181 7.93 -7.41 -22.36
C ARG A 181 8.62 -8.71 -21.96
N LEU A 182 7.93 -9.64 -21.30
CA LEU A 182 8.51 -10.92 -20.90
C LEU A 182 8.32 -12.00 -21.97
N PRO A 183 9.36 -12.70 -22.43
CA PRO A 183 9.20 -13.96 -23.14
C PRO A 183 8.86 -15.08 -22.15
N THR A 184 7.80 -15.86 -22.38
CA THR A 184 7.63 -17.15 -21.68
C THR A 184 8.54 -18.18 -22.33
N ASP A 185 9.37 -18.85 -21.54
CA ASP A 185 10.23 -19.92 -22.03
C ASP A 185 9.35 -21.15 -22.36
N ASP A 186 9.06 -21.34 -23.65
CA ASP A 186 8.50 -22.58 -24.19
C ASP A 186 9.60 -23.65 -24.17
N HIS A 187 9.74 -24.35 -23.05
CA HIS A 187 10.49 -25.60 -23.02
C HIS A 187 9.64 -26.71 -23.66
N LEU A 188 9.88 -26.89 -24.96
CA LEU A 188 9.49 -28.00 -25.85
C LEU A 188 9.73 -29.39 -25.26
#